data_AF-A0A9W6LC88-F1
#
_entry.id   AF-A0A9W6LC88-F1
#
_cell.length_a   1.000
_cell.length_b   1.000
_cell.length_c   1.000
_cell.angle_alpha   90.00
_cell.angle_beta   90.00
_cell.angle_gamma   90.00
#
_symmetry.space_group_name_H-M   'P 1'
#
loop_
_entity.id
_entity.type
_entity.pdbx_description
1 polymer ?
#
loop_
_entity_poly.entity_id
_entity_poly.type
_entity_poly.pdbx_seq_one_letter_code
_entity_poly.pdbx_strand_id
1 'polypeptide(L)'
;MALKLFGSKPKEACEVHGHHAGSGNRMLIAMILISLSLVVWHVWVTGTGGRPALSDGAPVSFPVLLGSELWDLFFSEHGVMAELRDVLPYFLVGILIAGYLRTYKIAVKLQASLRKYGVLSVFLASFVGIITPLCACGTVTTAISLLVAGIPLAPVMALMVTSPLLSPSTYLLTLNDLGPEWTAIRTISAFSMGIFAGLVTHFLSKRPGFRKNEIFIEGALVRGDFHDEDYPDERLRCNCRRKFGNRVAVRTGNTFLIFLAKSVEMLWVVGKYVIVGVIIGAVVERYMPQEWVYRFFGRKDPLDILWVTLASVPMFLHQISASSIIHHIKGSLGGTLDAGAALAFMIGGPVTAVPTMVLFWSFFRKRVFFLYMFVCLSGTLLIAYTFQALLFTPGVDIGNPLLKGVASLSGGEAAAIVKHDTNVRMVMDPAGKGIVATYSNAVEGWGGVVFDGGKGRFTAAMDNRHDNRTYIGNIADWLAENSFAASSTRILVYSLGSGAGDDASLLGEKALAELGSKGYTVRRAGRRDVPHLTEGLLAGYGQVWLFFADAAAGLNDAEVKLLVDFNAKGGGALIVPSRPQPGDASLRGANALASRFGVTFAGVADNGPEVRVSAASAVLNRSAEWLGSVLKLVKKA
;
A
#
# COMPACT_ATOMS: atom_id res chain seq x y z
N MET A 1 0.06 47.20 -12.92
CA MET A 1 0.22 46.98 -14.38
C MET A 1 0.12 45.49 -14.77
N ALA A 2 0.59 44.55 -13.94
CA ALA A 2 0.50 43.09 -14.20
C ALA A 2 -0.93 42.48 -14.17
N LEU A 3 -1.91 43.10 -13.48
CA LEU A 3 -3.29 42.60 -13.46
C LEU A 3 -4.06 42.77 -14.78
N LYS A 4 -3.57 43.60 -15.72
CA LYS A 4 -4.21 43.83 -17.03
C LYS A 4 -3.84 42.78 -18.08
N LEU A 5 -2.76 42.01 -17.88
CA LEU A 5 -2.33 40.95 -18.81
C LEU A 5 -3.16 39.66 -18.70
N PHE A 6 -3.90 39.48 -17.59
CA PHE A 6 -4.84 38.37 -17.38
C PHE A 6 -6.31 38.78 -17.47
N GLY A 7 -6.59 40.05 -17.83
CA GLY A 7 -7.94 40.57 -17.98
C GLY A 7 -8.59 40.02 -19.25
N SER A 8 -9.38 38.96 -19.12
CA SER A 8 -10.34 38.59 -20.15
C SER A 8 -11.28 39.77 -20.38
N LYS A 9 -11.49 40.15 -21.65
CA LYS A 9 -12.49 41.17 -22.03
C LYS A 9 -13.82 40.83 -21.33
N PRO A 10 -14.54 41.81 -20.76
CA PRO A 10 -15.85 41.57 -20.16
C PRO A 10 -16.75 40.97 -21.24
N LYS A 11 -17.13 39.71 -21.05
CA LYS A 11 -18.13 39.06 -21.91
C LYS A 11 -19.46 39.75 -21.62
N GLU A 12 -20.08 40.29 -22.66
CA GLU A 12 -21.42 40.88 -22.65
C GLU A 12 -22.36 40.06 -21.76
N ALA A 13 -23.00 40.75 -20.83
CA ALA A 13 -23.96 40.18 -19.90
C ALA A 13 -25.17 39.65 -20.69
N CYS A 14 -25.55 38.40 -20.43
CA CYS A 14 -26.79 37.82 -20.94
C CYS A 14 -27.81 37.92 -19.81
N GLU A 15 -28.89 38.69 -20.01
CA GLU A 15 -29.91 39.01 -18.99
C GLU A 15 -30.60 37.77 -18.37
N VAL A 16 -30.46 36.59 -18.98
CA VAL A 16 -31.09 35.34 -18.51
C VAL A 16 -30.17 34.52 -17.58
N HIS A 17 -28.86 34.77 -17.56
CA HIS A 17 -27.90 33.91 -16.85
C HIS A 17 -26.95 34.73 -15.97
N GLY A 18 -27.15 34.63 -14.66
CA GLY A 18 -26.35 35.28 -13.64
C GLY A 18 -24.83 35.00 -13.73
N HIS A 19 -24.08 35.85 -13.02
CA HIS A 19 -22.62 35.95 -13.01
C HIS A 19 -21.88 34.61 -13.20
N HIS A 20 -20.89 34.60 -14.11
CA HIS A 20 -19.80 33.64 -14.08
C HIS A 20 -19.28 33.54 -12.63
N ALA A 21 -19.42 32.37 -12.02
CA ALA A 21 -19.07 32.17 -10.61
C ALA A 21 -17.57 32.45 -10.40
N GLY A 22 -17.25 33.66 -9.92
CA GLY A 22 -15.91 34.06 -9.51
C GLY A 22 -15.39 33.29 -8.29
N SER A 23 -16.20 32.40 -7.69
CA SER A 23 -15.83 31.60 -6.53
C SER A 23 -14.72 30.59 -6.84
N GLY A 24 -14.73 29.94 -8.01
CA GLY A 24 -13.71 28.96 -8.40
C GLY A 24 -12.32 29.58 -8.54
N ASN A 25 -12.22 30.73 -9.21
CA ASN A 25 -10.95 31.46 -9.33
C ASN A 25 -10.48 32.02 -7.97
N ARG A 26 -11.39 32.50 -7.10
CA ARG A 26 -11.01 33.01 -5.77
C ARG A 26 -10.42 31.92 -4.88
N MET A 27 -11.01 30.72 -4.88
CA MET A 27 -10.50 29.60 -4.09
C MET A 27 -9.17 29.06 -4.64
N LEU A 28 -9.03 28.98 -5.97
CA LEU A 28 -7.78 28.61 -6.62
C LEU A 28 -6.64 29.56 -6.21
N ILE A 29 -6.89 30.87 -6.25
CA ILE A 29 -5.93 31.90 -5.82
C ILE A 29 -5.61 31.73 -4.34
N ALA A 30 -6.61 31.51 -3.48
CA ALA A 30 -6.40 31.30 -2.05
C ALA A 30 -5.48 30.10 -1.77
N MET A 31 -5.67 28.98 -2.49
CA MET A 31 -4.83 27.79 -2.33
C MET A 31 -3.41 28.00 -2.81
N ILE A 32 -3.23 28.66 -3.97
CA ILE A 32 -1.90 29.05 -4.46
C ILE A 32 -1.19 29.93 -3.43
N LEU A 33 -1.89 30.91 -2.84
CA LEU A 33 -1.33 31.79 -1.81
C LEU A 33 -0.98 31.04 -0.53
N ILE A 34 -1.79 30.07 -0.10
CA ILE A 34 -1.50 29.23 1.07
C ILE A 34 -0.24 28.38 0.82
N SER A 35 -0.14 27.73 -0.34
CA SER A 35 1.05 26.96 -0.71
C SER A 35 2.30 27.83 -0.80
N LEU A 36 2.20 29.01 -1.41
CA LEU A 36 3.31 29.98 -1.46
C LEU A 36 3.71 30.46 -0.05
N SER A 37 2.73 30.69 0.83
CA SER A 37 2.98 31.09 2.22
C SER A 37 3.68 29.99 3.00
N LEU A 38 3.36 28.71 2.77
CA LEU A 38 4.04 27.58 3.39
C LEU A 38 5.49 27.46 2.94
N VAL A 39 5.77 27.65 1.64
CA VAL A 39 7.14 27.66 1.10
C VAL A 39 7.94 28.80 1.72
N VAL A 40 7.39 30.02 1.73
CA VAL A 40 8.03 31.20 2.32
C VAL A 40 8.30 30.99 3.80
N TRP A 41 7.33 30.42 4.54
CA TRP A 41 7.49 30.08 5.95
C TRP A 41 8.60 29.05 6.18
N HIS A 42 8.63 27.96 5.41
CA HIS A 42 9.65 26.93 5.55
C HIS A 42 11.05 27.50 5.29
N VAL A 43 11.24 28.20 4.16
CA VAL A 43 12.54 28.84 3.84
C VAL A 43 12.97 29.83 4.93
N TRP A 44 12.02 30.54 5.54
CA TRP A 44 12.30 31.48 6.62
C TRP A 44 12.68 30.79 7.95
N VAL A 45 12.07 29.64 8.27
CA VAL A 45 12.28 28.94 9.56
C VAL A 45 13.45 27.95 9.51
N THR A 46 13.59 27.15 8.46
CA THR A 46 14.52 26.00 8.41
C THR A 46 15.71 26.20 7.49
N GLY A 47 15.73 27.25 6.66
CA GLY A 47 16.77 27.45 5.65
C GLY A 47 16.63 26.49 4.45
N THR A 48 17.68 26.33 3.64
CA THR A 48 17.70 25.35 2.54
C THR A 48 17.90 23.94 3.08
N GLY A 49 17.01 23.00 2.70
CA GLY A 49 17.11 21.61 3.12
C GLY A 49 18.37 20.93 2.58
N GLY A 50 19.43 20.87 3.40
CA GLY A 50 20.53 19.92 3.22
C GLY A 50 21.73 20.34 2.36
N ARG A 51 21.87 21.59 1.91
CA ARG A 51 23.13 22.07 1.31
C ARG A 51 24.00 22.77 2.35
N PRO A 52 25.32 22.45 2.46
CA PRO A 52 26.21 23.26 3.25
C PRO A 52 26.18 24.69 2.71
N ALA A 53 26.23 25.67 3.60
CA ALA A 53 26.53 27.05 3.22
C ALA A 53 27.69 27.02 2.22
N LEU A 54 27.57 27.77 1.12
CA LEU A 54 28.69 28.03 0.22
C LEU A 54 29.95 28.26 1.07
N SER A 55 31.06 27.64 0.67
CA SER A 55 32.31 27.42 1.42
C SER A 55 32.93 28.62 2.16
N ASP A 56 32.35 29.81 2.02
CA ASP A 56 32.93 31.09 2.40
C ASP A 56 32.16 31.81 3.52
N GLY A 57 31.18 31.18 4.18
CA GLY A 57 30.58 31.70 5.41
C GLY A 57 29.79 33.01 5.28
N ALA A 58 29.53 33.49 4.07
CA ALA A 58 28.72 34.70 3.84
C ALA A 58 27.22 34.40 4.04
N PRO A 59 26.48 35.23 4.81
CA PRO A 59 25.05 35.07 4.96
C PRO A 59 24.36 35.30 3.61
N VAL A 60 23.80 34.23 3.04
CA VAL A 60 23.07 34.28 1.78
C VAL A 60 21.75 34.99 2.02
N SER A 61 21.48 36.04 1.24
CA SER A 61 20.24 36.83 1.39
C SER A 61 18.99 35.97 1.14
N PHE A 62 17.92 36.22 1.90
CA PHE A 62 16.65 35.49 1.79
C PHE A 62 16.11 35.33 0.35
N PRO A 63 16.17 36.36 -0.54
CA PRO A 63 15.72 36.21 -1.93
C PRO A 63 16.48 35.14 -2.72
N VAL A 64 17.78 34.98 -2.45
CA VAL A 64 18.62 33.98 -3.12
C VAL A 64 18.30 32.58 -2.59
N LEU A 65 18.10 32.43 -1.27
CA LEU A 65 17.65 31.18 -0.65
C LEU A 65 16.29 30.71 -1.18
N LEU A 66 15.32 31.63 -1.22
CA LEU A 66 14.00 31.37 -1.75
C LEU A 66 14.07 31.02 -3.24
N GLY A 67 14.95 31.69 -3.99
CA GLY A 67 15.22 31.39 -5.40
C GLY A 67 15.77 29.98 -5.61
N SER A 68 16.74 29.54 -4.81
CA SER A 68 17.30 28.18 -4.89
C SER A 68 16.29 27.11 -4.49
N GLU A 69 15.49 27.33 -3.44
CA GLU A 69 14.45 26.37 -3.03
C GLU A 69 13.32 26.27 -4.04
N LEU A 70 12.90 27.39 -4.65
CA LEU A 70 11.95 27.35 -5.77
C LEU A 70 12.56 26.64 -6.98
N TRP A 71 13.82 26.88 -7.30
CA TRP A 71 14.49 26.19 -8.40
C TRP A 71 14.52 24.68 -8.17
N ASP A 72 14.93 24.24 -6.98
CA ASP A 72 14.95 22.83 -6.62
C ASP A 72 13.53 22.25 -6.55
N LEU A 73 12.53 22.97 -6.04
CA LEU A 73 11.13 22.52 -6.04
C LEU A 73 10.61 22.26 -7.46
N PHE A 74 10.98 23.09 -8.44
CA PHE A 74 10.50 22.92 -9.81
C PHE A 74 11.32 21.91 -10.61
N PHE A 75 12.65 21.89 -10.45
CA PHE A 75 13.57 21.20 -11.35
C PHE A 75 14.37 20.04 -10.72
N SER A 76 14.16 19.73 -9.44
CA SER A 76 14.76 18.52 -8.84
C SER A 76 14.17 17.24 -9.43
N GLU A 77 14.84 16.11 -9.20
CA GLU A 77 14.37 14.79 -9.64
C GLU A 77 12.99 14.41 -9.08
N HIS A 78 12.59 15.01 -7.96
CA HIS A 78 11.29 14.81 -7.31
C HIS A 78 10.49 16.12 -7.27
N GLY A 79 10.78 17.05 -8.19
CA GLY A 79 10.14 18.36 -8.27
C GLY A 79 8.90 18.37 -9.17
N VAL A 80 8.28 19.55 -9.30
CA VAL A 80 7.07 19.78 -10.11
C VAL A 80 7.22 19.27 -11.55
N MET A 81 8.39 19.44 -12.18
CA MET A 81 8.61 18.98 -13.55
C MET A 81 8.70 17.47 -13.68
N ALA A 82 9.21 16.77 -12.66
CA ALA A 82 9.25 15.31 -12.64
C ALA A 82 7.83 14.75 -12.48
N GLU A 83 7.07 15.22 -11.49
CA GLU A 83 5.66 14.85 -11.33
C GLU A 83 4.84 15.15 -12.59
N LEU A 84 5.04 16.32 -13.21
CA LEU A 84 4.33 16.69 -14.42
C LEU A 84 4.69 15.73 -15.56
N ARG A 85 5.96 15.35 -15.72
CA ARG A 85 6.40 14.37 -16.73
C ARG A 85 5.73 13.02 -16.54
N ASP A 86 5.58 12.59 -15.29
CA ASP A 86 4.96 11.31 -14.95
C ASP A 86 3.44 11.33 -15.17
N VAL A 87 2.76 12.43 -14.82
CA VAL A 87 1.30 12.58 -14.96
C VAL A 87 0.87 12.88 -16.40
N LEU A 88 1.69 13.61 -17.17
CA LEU A 88 1.37 14.07 -18.53
C LEU A 88 0.91 12.96 -19.49
N PRO A 89 1.58 11.80 -19.63
CA PRO A 89 1.15 10.77 -20.58
C PRO A 89 -0.25 10.23 -20.26
N TYR A 90 -0.53 9.92 -18.99
CA TYR A 90 -1.85 9.45 -18.55
C TYR A 90 -2.93 10.53 -18.74
N PHE A 91 -2.58 11.77 -18.46
CA PHE A 91 -3.47 12.91 -18.64
C PHE A 91 -3.83 13.12 -20.12
N LEU A 92 -2.85 13.06 -21.03
CA LEU A 92 -3.08 13.17 -22.47
C LEU A 92 -3.95 12.02 -22.98
N VAL A 93 -3.68 10.79 -22.58
CA VAL A 93 -4.53 9.63 -22.91
C VAL A 93 -5.97 9.87 -22.45
N GLY A 94 -6.16 10.36 -21.22
CA GLY A 94 -7.49 10.69 -20.71
C GLY A 94 -8.22 11.77 -21.50
N ILE A 95 -7.51 12.83 -21.91
CA ILE A 95 -8.08 13.87 -22.77
C ILE A 95 -8.46 13.33 -24.14
N LEU A 96 -7.61 12.49 -24.75
CA LEU A 96 -7.90 11.86 -26.03
C LEU A 96 -9.12 10.94 -25.90
N ILE A 97 -9.20 10.10 -24.88
CA ILE A 97 -10.39 9.27 -24.64
C ILE A 97 -11.64 10.15 -24.46
N ALA A 98 -11.57 11.23 -23.67
CA ALA A 98 -12.69 12.14 -23.49
C ALA A 98 -13.12 12.83 -24.79
N GLY A 99 -12.16 13.28 -25.61
CA GLY A 99 -12.41 13.84 -26.93
C GLY A 99 -13.05 12.82 -27.88
N TYR A 100 -12.59 11.57 -27.84
CA TYR A 100 -13.13 10.46 -28.63
C TYR A 100 -14.58 10.17 -28.24
N LEU A 101 -14.86 10.00 -26.94
CA LEU A 101 -16.21 9.77 -26.40
C LEU A 101 -17.19 10.90 -26.79
N ARG A 102 -16.72 12.15 -26.81
CA ARG A 102 -17.52 13.33 -27.22
C ARG A 102 -17.70 13.48 -28.72
N THR A 103 -16.80 12.93 -29.52
CA THR A 103 -16.87 13.00 -30.99
C THR A 103 -17.82 11.94 -31.52
N TYR A 104 -17.70 10.71 -31.03
CA TYR A 104 -18.51 9.57 -31.48
C TYR A 104 -19.84 9.40 -30.73
N LYS A 105 -20.21 10.35 -29.86
CA LYS A 105 -21.43 10.32 -29.03
C LYS A 105 -21.58 9.01 -28.23
N ILE A 106 -20.47 8.32 -27.91
CA ILE A 106 -20.49 7.04 -27.17
C ILE A 106 -21.11 7.21 -25.80
N ALA A 107 -20.92 8.38 -25.17
CA ALA A 107 -21.51 8.70 -23.87
C ALA A 107 -23.05 8.61 -23.87
N VAL A 108 -23.72 8.90 -25.00
CA VAL A 108 -25.18 8.78 -25.16
C VAL A 108 -25.61 7.30 -25.26
N LYS A 109 -24.87 6.49 -26.03
CA LYS A 109 -25.10 5.03 -26.09
C LYS A 109 -24.86 4.37 -24.73
N LEU A 110 -23.82 4.80 -24.03
CA LEU A 110 -23.46 4.32 -22.70
C LEU A 110 -24.50 4.74 -21.66
N GLN A 111 -25.07 5.94 -21.79
CA GLN A 111 -26.18 6.41 -20.95
C GLN A 111 -27.41 5.51 -21.08
N ALA A 112 -27.83 5.19 -22.31
CA ALA A 112 -28.98 4.31 -22.55
C ALA A 112 -28.77 2.92 -21.96
N SER A 113 -27.58 2.35 -22.16
CA SER A 113 -27.20 1.04 -21.63
C SER A 113 -27.12 1.03 -20.09
N LEU A 114 -26.35 1.93 -19.47
CA LEU A 114 -26.16 1.97 -18.02
C LEU A 114 -27.46 2.27 -17.25
N ARG A 115 -28.38 3.05 -17.84
CA ARG A 115 -29.70 3.32 -17.23
C ARG A 115 -30.58 2.07 -17.17
N LYS A 116 -30.42 1.14 -18.12
CA LYS A 116 -31.13 -0.16 -18.13
C LYS A 116 -30.65 -1.10 -17.02
N TYR A 117 -29.38 -1.04 -16.66
CA TYR A 117 -28.75 -1.99 -15.73
C TYR A 117 -28.85 -1.60 -14.24
N GLY A 118 -29.41 -0.43 -13.90
CA GLY A 118 -29.68 -0.05 -12.51
C GLY A 118 -28.45 -0.16 -11.61
N VAL A 119 -28.53 -0.96 -10.54
CA VAL A 119 -27.42 -1.18 -9.58
C VAL A 119 -26.23 -1.92 -10.23
N LEU A 120 -26.45 -2.78 -11.23
CA LEU A 120 -25.36 -3.47 -11.93
C LEU A 120 -24.40 -2.48 -12.63
N SER A 121 -24.88 -1.28 -12.97
CA SER A 121 -24.03 -0.21 -13.50
C SER A 121 -22.93 0.23 -12.53
N VAL A 122 -23.15 0.11 -11.21
CA VAL A 122 -22.16 0.43 -10.17
C VAL A 122 -21.01 -0.58 -10.17
N PHE A 123 -21.34 -1.87 -10.27
CA PHE A 123 -20.35 -2.94 -10.35
C PHE A 123 -19.49 -2.80 -11.61
N LEU A 124 -20.14 -2.59 -12.76
CA LEU A 124 -19.43 -2.42 -14.03
C LEU A 124 -18.54 -1.16 -14.01
N ALA A 125 -19.03 -0.06 -13.44
CA ALA A 125 -18.24 1.17 -13.33
C ALA A 125 -17.03 1.02 -12.38
N SER A 126 -17.17 0.29 -11.28
CA SER A 126 -16.06 -0.02 -10.37
C SER A 126 -15.00 -0.86 -11.08
N PHE A 127 -15.42 -1.87 -11.85
CA PHE A 127 -14.51 -2.72 -12.62
C PHE A 127 -13.77 -1.93 -13.71
N VAL A 128 -14.49 -1.08 -14.44
CA VAL A 128 -13.87 -0.16 -15.39
C VAL A 128 -12.85 0.73 -14.69
N GLY A 129 -13.15 1.24 -13.50
CA GLY A 129 -12.23 2.06 -12.70
C GLY A 129 -10.88 1.41 -12.45
N ILE A 130 -10.84 0.11 -12.13
CA ILE A 130 -9.61 -0.66 -11.88
C ILE A 130 -8.71 -0.72 -13.11
N ILE A 131 -9.31 -0.95 -14.28
CA ILE A 131 -8.57 -1.14 -15.53
C ILE A 131 -8.14 0.20 -16.13
N THR A 132 -8.81 1.27 -15.73
CA THR A 132 -8.66 2.58 -16.34
C THR A 132 -7.32 3.21 -15.95
N PRO A 133 -6.42 3.53 -16.90
CA PRO A 133 -5.12 4.15 -16.61
C PRO A 133 -5.22 5.65 -16.33
N LEU A 134 -6.37 6.12 -15.83
CA LEU A 134 -6.58 7.53 -15.53
C LEU A 134 -6.07 7.84 -14.13
N CYS A 135 -5.28 8.90 -14.02
CA CYS A 135 -4.99 9.52 -12.73
C CYS A 135 -6.27 10.16 -12.16
N ALA A 136 -6.27 10.47 -10.86
CA ALA A 136 -7.40 11.08 -10.16
C ALA A 136 -7.99 12.30 -10.92
N CYS A 137 -7.13 13.16 -11.46
CA CYS A 137 -7.53 14.30 -12.27
C CYS A 137 -8.26 13.90 -13.56
N GLY A 138 -7.75 12.90 -14.28
CA GLY A 138 -8.38 12.39 -15.51
C GLY A 138 -9.77 11.83 -15.22
N THR A 139 -9.90 11.05 -14.16
CA THR A 139 -11.16 10.38 -13.79
C THR A 139 -12.26 11.38 -13.44
N VAL A 140 -11.94 12.46 -12.73
CA VAL A 140 -12.95 13.49 -12.42
C VAL A 140 -13.48 14.17 -13.69
N THR A 141 -12.63 14.40 -14.69
CA THR A 141 -13.08 15.05 -15.94
C THR A 141 -13.88 14.14 -16.84
N THR A 142 -13.54 12.86 -16.86
CA THR A 142 -14.35 11.81 -17.47
C THR A 142 -15.69 11.74 -16.76
N ALA A 143 -15.71 11.71 -15.42
CA ALA A 143 -16.92 11.69 -14.63
C ALA A 143 -17.85 12.88 -14.89
N ILE A 144 -17.32 14.10 -14.95
CA ILE A 144 -18.11 15.28 -15.33
C ILE A 144 -18.70 15.11 -16.74
N SER A 145 -17.92 14.61 -17.69
CA SER A 145 -18.39 14.38 -19.06
C SER A 145 -19.50 13.31 -19.13
N LEU A 146 -19.39 12.26 -18.31
CA LEU A 146 -20.42 11.21 -18.20
C LEU A 146 -21.71 11.74 -17.55
N LEU A 147 -21.59 12.59 -16.52
CA LEU A 147 -22.75 13.22 -15.88
C LEU A 147 -23.45 14.23 -16.78
N VAL A 148 -22.69 15.02 -17.54
CA VAL A 148 -23.22 15.92 -18.60
C VAL A 148 -23.93 15.11 -19.67
N ALA A 149 -23.40 13.93 -20.02
CA ALA A 149 -24.07 12.97 -20.88
C ALA A 149 -25.26 12.27 -20.21
N GLY A 150 -25.62 12.66 -18.99
CA GLY A 150 -26.80 12.21 -18.28
C GLY A 150 -26.71 10.78 -17.73
N ILE A 151 -25.50 10.24 -17.54
CA ILE A 151 -25.30 9.00 -16.78
C ILE A 151 -25.69 9.25 -15.31
N PRO A 152 -26.30 8.28 -14.60
CA PRO A 152 -26.66 8.45 -13.19
C PRO A 152 -25.43 8.73 -12.30
N LEU A 153 -25.63 9.46 -11.19
CA LEU A 153 -24.55 9.84 -10.28
C LEU A 153 -23.84 8.62 -9.65
N ALA A 154 -24.60 7.57 -9.32
CA ALA A 154 -24.09 6.36 -8.66
C ALA A 154 -22.92 5.64 -9.39
N PRO A 155 -23.06 5.19 -10.66
CA PRO A 155 -21.96 4.58 -11.38
C PRO A 155 -20.79 5.54 -11.61
N VAL A 156 -21.06 6.84 -11.75
CA VAL A 156 -19.99 7.84 -11.89
C VAL A 156 -19.19 7.95 -10.60
N MET A 157 -19.83 8.00 -9.44
CA MET A 157 -19.16 8.02 -8.14
C MET A 157 -18.32 6.76 -7.90
N ALA A 158 -18.83 5.60 -8.30
CA ALA A 158 -18.09 4.34 -8.23
C ALA A 158 -16.79 4.39 -9.06
N LEU A 159 -16.89 4.81 -10.32
CA LEU A 159 -15.74 5.01 -11.21
C LEU A 159 -14.73 6.02 -10.63
N MET A 160 -15.23 7.14 -10.10
CA MET A 160 -14.42 8.22 -9.53
C MET A 160 -13.62 7.79 -8.30
N VAL A 161 -14.17 6.91 -7.47
CA VAL A 161 -13.52 6.45 -6.25
C VAL A 161 -12.54 5.31 -6.54
N THR A 162 -12.88 4.38 -7.43
CA THR A 162 -12.02 3.21 -7.71
C THR A 162 -10.77 3.57 -8.52
N SER A 163 -10.88 4.44 -9.51
CA SER A 163 -9.75 4.75 -10.40
C SER A 163 -8.51 5.37 -9.72
N PRO A 164 -8.62 6.28 -8.72
CA PRO A 164 -7.45 6.77 -7.99
C PRO A 164 -6.94 5.79 -6.92
N LEU A 165 -7.63 4.67 -6.68
CA LEU A 165 -7.18 3.65 -5.72
C LEU A 165 -6.28 2.61 -6.37
N LEU A 166 -6.56 2.29 -7.63
CA LEU A 166 -5.89 1.23 -8.36
C LEU A 166 -5.82 1.57 -9.86
N SER A 167 -4.63 1.36 -10.42
CA SER A 167 -4.32 1.44 -11.83
C SER A 167 -3.38 0.29 -12.21
N PRO A 168 -3.21 -0.04 -13.50
CA PRO A 168 -2.23 -1.04 -13.92
C PRO A 168 -0.81 -0.74 -13.41
N SER A 169 -0.41 0.53 -13.36
CA SER A 169 0.89 0.95 -12.83
C SER A 169 1.02 0.74 -11.32
N THR A 170 0.04 1.16 -10.52
CA THR A 170 0.09 0.98 -9.06
C THR A 170 -0.09 -0.47 -8.64
N TYR A 171 -0.82 -1.26 -9.41
CA TYR A 171 -0.92 -2.71 -9.23
C TYR A 171 0.47 -3.36 -9.35
N LEU A 172 1.22 -3.05 -10.41
CA LEU A 172 2.56 -3.59 -10.63
C LEU A 172 3.56 -3.12 -9.56
N LEU A 173 3.48 -1.85 -9.16
CA LEU A 173 4.33 -1.32 -8.08
C LEU A 173 4.02 -1.99 -6.73
N THR A 174 2.73 -2.09 -6.36
CA THR A 174 2.34 -2.78 -5.13
C THR A 174 2.80 -4.24 -5.14
N LEU A 175 2.77 -4.89 -6.31
CA LEU A 175 3.20 -6.27 -6.47
C LEU A 175 4.71 -6.43 -6.24
N ASN A 176 5.51 -5.49 -6.75
CA ASN A 176 6.95 -5.52 -6.58
C ASN A 176 7.38 -5.11 -5.16
N ASP A 177 6.75 -4.08 -4.60
CA ASP A 177 7.17 -3.49 -3.33
C ASP A 177 6.60 -4.23 -2.11
N LEU A 178 5.32 -4.63 -2.16
CA LEU A 178 4.59 -5.20 -1.01
C LEU A 178 4.23 -6.67 -1.20
N GLY A 179 4.34 -7.20 -2.42
CA GLY A 179 4.06 -8.59 -2.76
C GLY A 179 2.63 -8.84 -3.26
N PRO A 180 2.34 -10.08 -3.67
CA PRO A 180 1.06 -10.45 -4.28
C PRO A 180 -0.11 -10.39 -3.28
N GLU A 181 0.13 -10.66 -2.01
CA GLU A 181 -0.90 -10.62 -0.96
C GLU A 181 -1.46 -9.20 -0.79
N TRP A 182 -0.57 -8.21 -0.58
CA TRP A 182 -0.94 -6.81 -0.46
C TRP A 182 -1.60 -6.25 -1.71
N THR A 183 -1.13 -6.70 -2.88
CA THR A 183 -1.75 -6.36 -4.17
C THR A 183 -3.19 -6.86 -4.28
N ALA A 184 -3.45 -8.10 -3.86
CA ALA A 184 -4.80 -8.66 -3.84
C ALA A 184 -5.71 -7.91 -2.86
N ILE A 185 -5.21 -7.62 -1.66
CA ILE A 185 -5.91 -6.85 -0.62
C ILE A 185 -6.30 -5.46 -1.15
N ARG A 186 -5.34 -4.74 -1.73
CA ARG A 186 -5.59 -3.43 -2.33
C ARG A 186 -6.63 -3.50 -3.44
N THR A 187 -6.55 -4.53 -4.29
CA THR A 187 -7.47 -4.70 -5.43
C THR A 187 -8.90 -4.94 -4.98
N ILE A 188 -9.09 -5.87 -4.06
CA ILE A 188 -10.42 -6.17 -3.47
C ILE A 188 -10.95 -4.92 -2.75
N SER A 189 -10.09 -4.22 -2.02
CA SER A 189 -10.48 -3.02 -1.29
C SER A 189 -10.90 -1.88 -2.22
N ALA A 190 -10.15 -1.63 -3.29
CA ALA A 190 -10.48 -0.62 -4.30
C ALA A 190 -11.82 -0.92 -5.00
N PHE A 191 -12.08 -2.19 -5.31
CA PHE A 191 -13.32 -2.62 -5.92
C PHE A 191 -14.51 -2.44 -4.95
N SER A 192 -14.36 -2.94 -3.72
CA SER A 192 -15.35 -2.81 -2.65
C SER A 192 -15.67 -1.35 -2.33
N MET A 193 -14.66 -0.48 -2.34
CA MET A 193 -14.82 0.95 -2.11
C MET A 193 -15.63 1.63 -3.22
N GLY A 194 -15.41 1.26 -4.47
CA GLY A 194 -16.22 1.71 -5.61
C GLY A 194 -17.68 1.31 -5.50
N ILE A 195 -17.92 0.03 -5.17
CA ILE A 195 -19.27 -0.50 -4.97
C ILE A 195 -19.96 0.23 -3.82
N PHE A 196 -19.27 0.37 -2.68
CA PHE A 196 -19.76 1.11 -1.53
C PHE A 196 -20.14 2.54 -1.90
N ALA A 197 -19.23 3.27 -2.57
CA ALA A 197 -19.48 4.65 -2.98
C ALA A 197 -20.68 4.77 -3.95
N GLY A 198 -20.77 3.87 -4.92
CA GLY A 198 -21.88 3.86 -5.87
C GLY A 198 -23.22 3.48 -5.24
N LEU A 199 -23.25 2.51 -4.33
CA LEU A 199 -24.46 2.09 -3.62
C LEU A 199 -24.97 3.17 -2.67
N VAL A 200 -24.09 3.75 -1.84
CA VAL A 200 -24.47 4.86 -0.95
C VAL A 200 -25.01 6.02 -1.76
N THR A 201 -24.34 6.37 -2.86
CA THR A 201 -24.81 7.40 -3.79
C THR A 201 -26.15 7.03 -4.41
N HIS A 202 -26.37 5.77 -4.78
CA HIS A 202 -27.65 5.31 -5.33
C HIS A 202 -28.80 5.51 -4.35
N PHE A 203 -28.61 5.13 -3.08
CA PHE A 203 -29.62 5.34 -2.03
C PHE A 203 -29.89 6.82 -1.76
N LEU A 204 -28.85 7.66 -1.74
CA LEU A 204 -28.99 9.09 -1.50
C LEU A 204 -29.54 9.85 -2.70
N SER A 205 -29.33 9.37 -3.93
CA SER A 205 -29.84 10.01 -5.14
C SER A 205 -31.37 10.09 -5.22
N LYS A 206 -32.07 9.29 -4.41
CA LYS A 206 -33.53 9.32 -4.26
C LYS A 206 -34.03 10.47 -3.38
N ARG A 207 -33.17 11.10 -2.56
CA ARG A 207 -33.52 12.20 -1.67
C ARG A 207 -33.53 13.56 -2.41
N PRO A 208 -34.38 14.52 -2.00
CA PRO A 208 -34.33 15.89 -2.51
C PRO A 208 -32.95 16.51 -2.22
N GLY A 209 -32.35 17.22 -3.17
CA GLY A 209 -30.98 17.76 -3.07
C GLY A 209 -29.91 17.02 -3.87
N PHE A 210 -30.14 15.77 -4.27
CA PHE A 210 -29.18 14.94 -5.03
C PHE A 210 -29.71 14.51 -6.41
N ARG A 211 -30.82 15.11 -6.86
CA ARG A 211 -31.37 14.90 -8.21
C ARG A 211 -30.50 15.64 -9.24
N LYS A 212 -30.41 15.11 -10.47
CA LYS A 212 -29.54 15.59 -11.57
C LYS A 212 -29.42 17.12 -11.70
N ASN A 213 -30.51 17.83 -11.47
CA ASN A 213 -30.59 19.27 -11.71
C ASN A 213 -30.02 20.12 -10.56
N GLU A 214 -29.66 19.51 -9.42
CA GLU A 214 -29.23 20.21 -8.19
C GLU A 214 -27.78 19.88 -7.79
N ILE A 215 -27.11 19.00 -8.54
CA ILE A 215 -25.78 18.45 -8.19
C ILE A 215 -24.66 19.44 -8.55
N PHE A 216 -24.85 20.18 -9.64
CA PHE A 216 -23.85 21.10 -10.18
C PHE A 216 -24.06 22.54 -9.69
N ILE A 217 -22.96 23.29 -9.60
CA ILE A 217 -23.01 24.75 -9.43
C ILE A 217 -23.50 25.35 -10.76
N GLU A 218 -24.42 26.31 -10.70
CA GLU A 218 -24.88 27.04 -11.89
C GLU A 218 -23.68 27.68 -12.60
N GLY A 219 -23.54 27.41 -13.90
CA GLY A 219 -22.44 27.92 -14.72
C GLY A 219 -21.11 27.15 -14.63
N ALA A 220 -20.98 26.14 -13.77
CA ALA A 220 -19.78 25.29 -13.70
C ALA A 220 -19.78 24.17 -14.75
N LEU A 221 -20.97 23.75 -15.21
CA LEU A 221 -21.11 22.82 -16.31
C LEU A 221 -20.70 23.47 -17.63
N VAL A 222 -19.70 22.89 -18.28
CA VAL A 222 -19.40 23.16 -19.68
C VAL A 222 -20.60 22.67 -20.49
N ARG A 223 -21.46 23.58 -20.98
CA ARG A 223 -22.58 23.24 -21.87
C ARG A 223 -22.09 22.31 -22.99
N GLY A 224 -22.77 21.20 -23.18
CA GLY A 224 -22.44 20.18 -24.20
C GLY A 224 -22.63 20.70 -25.62
N ASP A 225 -22.07 19.98 -26.59
CA ASP A 225 -22.10 20.29 -28.02
C ASP A 225 -23.16 19.43 -28.75
N PHE A 226 -24.39 19.36 -28.24
CA PHE A 226 -25.40 18.44 -28.78
C PHE A 226 -26.54 19.22 -29.44
N HIS A 227 -26.47 19.33 -30.77
CA HIS A 227 -27.66 19.41 -31.62
C HIS A 227 -28.16 17.98 -31.84
N ASP A 228 -28.81 17.41 -30.83
CA ASP A 228 -29.49 16.12 -30.97
C ASP A 228 -30.85 16.27 -30.29
N GLU A 229 -31.94 16.10 -31.05
CA GLU A 229 -33.30 16.10 -30.49
C GLU A 229 -33.46 15.00 -29.44
N ASP A 230 -32.69 13.92 -29.57
CA ASP A 230 -32.62 12.77 -28.65
C ASP A 230 -31.93 13.06 -27.30
N TYR A 231 -31.38 14.27 -27.09
CA TYR A 231 -30.75 14.60 -25.81
C TYR A 231 -31.82 14.85 -24.72
N PRO A 232 -31.75 14.16 -23.56
CA PRO A 232 -32.84 14.13 -22.58
C PRO A 232 -32.99 15.40 -21.72
N ASP A 233 -32.12 16.40 -21.86
CA ASP A 233 -32.17 17.63 -21.06
C ASP A 233 -32.09 18.88 -21.95
N GLU A 234 -33.21 19.60 -22.04
CA GLU A 234 -33.37 20.82 -22.83
C GLU A 234 -32.45 21.96 -22.40
N ARG A 235 -32.01 22.01 -21.13
CA ARG A 235 -31.13 23.08 -20.61
C ARG A 235 -29.68 22.95 -21.08
N LEU A 236 -29.32 21.79 -21.62
CA LEU A 236 -28.04 21.51 -22.27
C LEU A 236 -28.08 21.85 -23.77
N ARG A 237 -29.24 22.24 -24.32
CA ARG A 237 -29.38 22.77 -25.68
C ARG A 237 -28.82 24.21 -25.75
N CYS A 238 -28.34 24.57 -26.93
CA CYS A 238 -27.21 25.49 -27.19
C CYS A 238 -27.27 26.95 -26.66
N ASN A 239 -26.08 27.59 -26.56
CA ASN A 239 -25.86 29.01 -26.88
C ASN A 239 -24.81 29.09 -28.00
N CYS A 240 -25.18 29.59 -29.17
CA CYS A 240 -24.42 29.45 -30.42
C CYS A 240 -22.99 30.04 -30.44
N ARG A 241 -22.16 29.46 -31.34
CA ARG A 241 -20.94 29.99 -32.02
C ARG A 241 -19.65 30.36 -31.26
N ARG A 242 -19.56 30.28 -29.93
CA ARG A 242 -18.35 30.75 -29.21
C ARG A 242 -17.20 29.72 -29.02
N LYS A 243 -17.43 28.41 -29.16
CA LYS A 243 -16.42 27.36 -28.84
C LYS A 243 -15.63 26.87 -30.05
N PHE A 244 -14.35 26.49 -29.83
CA PHE A 244 -13.42 26.12 -30.90
C PHE A 244 -13.81 24.81 -31.59
N GLY A 245 -14.17 23.76 -30.82
CA GLY A 245 -14.60 22.47 -31.38
C GLY A 245 -15.78 22.58 -32.35
N ASN A 246 -16.78 23.40 -32.01
CA ASN A 246 -17.96 23.60 -32.85
C ASN A 246 -17.67 24.43 -34.11
N ARG A 247 -16.74 25.39 -34.04
CA ARG A 247 -16.31 26.13 -35.23
C ARG A 247 -15.60 25.22 -36.24
N VAL A 248 -14.83 24.25 -35.77
CA VAL A 248 -14.18 23.24 -36.61
C VAL A 248 -15.21 22.25 -37.16
N ALA A 249 -16.16 21.80 -36.33
CA ALA A 249 -17.22 20.89 -36.76
C ALA A 249 -18.10 21.46 -37.88
N VAL A 250 -18.47 22.74 -37.78
CA VAL A 250 -19.28 23.43 -38.80
C VAL A 250 -18.49 23.69 -40.10
N ARG A 251 -17.16 23.87 -40.02
CA ARG A 251 -16.34 24.23 -41.19
C ARG A 251 -15.78 23.05 -41.98
N THR A 252 -15.44 21.95 -41.31
CA THR A 252 -14.50 20.99 -41.90
C THR A 252 -15.14 19.63 -42.19
N GLY A 253 -16.23 19.25 -41.50
CA GLY A 253 -16.90 17.95 -41.68
C GLY A 253 -16.06 16.71 -41.30
N ASN A 254 -14.74 16.83 -41.19
CA ASN A 254 -13.83 15.75 -40.85
C ASN A 254 -13.85 15.42 -39.35
N THR A 255 -14.32 14.22 -39.03
CA THR A 255 -14.44 13.68 -37.67
C THR A 255 -13.13 13.72 -36.88
N PHE A 256 -11.98 13.52 -37.51
CA PHE A 256 -10.68 13.53 -36.83
C PHE A 256 -10.28 14.94 -36.36
N LEU A 257 -10.54 15.96 -37.19
CA LEU A 257 -10.28 17.36 -36.83
C LEU A 257 -11.24 17.85 -35.74
N ILE A 258 -12.49 17.38 -35.75
CA ILE A 258 -13.46 17.63 -34.67
C ILE A 258 -12.98 17.00 -33.37
N PHE A 259 -12.51 15.76 -33.42
CA PHE A 259 -11.92 15.06 -32.30
C PHE A 259 -10.75 15.84 -31.69
N LEU A 260 -9.77 16.23 -32.52
CA LEU A 260 -8.61 16.96 -32.03
C LEU A 260 -9.00 18.32 -31.43
N ALA A 261 -9.91 19.05 -32.08
CA ALA A 261 -10.39 20.33 -31.59
C ALA A 261 -11.11 20.23 -30.24
N LYS A 262 -11.92 19.17 -30.05
CA LYS A 262 -12.59 18.87 -28.77
C LYS A 262 -11.59 18.45 -27.68
N SER A 263 -10.56 17.67 -28.03
CA SER A 263 -9.48 17.27 -27.14
C SER A 263 -8.67 18.49 -26.66
N VAL A 264 -8.29 19.41 -27.55
CA VAL A 264 -7.55 20.63 -27.19
C VAL A 264 -8.37 21.55 -26.28
N GLU A 265 -9.68 21.68 -26.52
CA GLU A 265 -10.55 22.45 -25.63
C GLU A 265 -10.57 21.88 -24.21
N MET A 266 -10.62 20.54 -24.08
CA MET A 266 -10.53 19.86 -22.79
C MET A 266 -9.15 20.00 -22.15
N LEU A 267 -8.08 19.91 -22.94
CA LEU A 267 -6.71 20.15 -22.47
C LEU A 267 -6.58 21.53 -21.82
N TRP A 268 -7.14 22.58 -22.40
CA TRP A 268 -7.07 23.93 -21.83
C TRP A 268 -7.92 24.10 -20.57
N VAL A 269 -9.14 23.56 -20.57
CA VAL A 269 -10.06 23.70 -19.44
C VAL A 269 -9.55 22.92 -18.23
N VAL A 270 -9.04 21.71 -18.45
CA VAL A 270 -8.63 20.78 -17.39
C VAL A 270 -7.16 20.98 -17.02
N GLY A 271 -6.29 21.18 -18.01
CA GLY A 271 -4.84 21.27 -17.82
C GLY A 271 -4.44 22.37 -16.85
N LYS A 272 -5.13 23.51 -16.83
CA LYS A 272 -4.87 24.57 -15.85
C LYS A 272 -5.09 24.12 -14.40
N TYR A 273 -6.06 23.24 -14.14
CA TYR A 273 -6.32 22.71 -12.80
C TYR A 273 -5.33 21.61 -12.45
N VAL A 274 -4.92 20.80 -13.44
CA VAL A 274 -3.87 19.78 -13.27
C VAL A 274 -2.55 20.43 -12.88
N ILE A 275 -2.12 21.49 -13.56
CA ILE A 275 -0.89 22.22 -13.23
C ILE A 275 -0.93 22.73 -11.79
N VAL A 276 -2.04 23.33 -11.37
CA VAL A 276 -2.20 23.79 -9.97
C VAL A 276 -2.16 22.62 -9.00
N GLY A 277 -2.81 21.51 -9.33
CA GLY A 277 -2.79 20.29 -8.52
C GLY A 277 -1.40 19.71 -8.33
N VAL A 278 -0.61 19.62 -9.40
CA VAL A 278 0.78 19.11 -9.37
C VAL A 278 1.69 20.04 -8.58
N ILE A 279 1.55 21.36 -8.73
CA ILE A 279 2.33 22.32 -7.93
C ILE A 279 2.03 22.17 -6.44
N ILE A 280 0.75 22.04 -6.07
CA ILE A 280 0.37 21.83 -4.67
C ILE A 280 0.86 20.48 -4.16
N GLY A 281 0.74 19.43 -4.96
CA GLY A 281 1.24 18.07 -4.65
C GLY A 281 2.73 18.08 -4.31
N ALA A 282 3.56 18.59 -5.23
CA ALA A 282 5.01 18.66 -5.05
C ALA A 282 5.43 19.49 -3.81
N VAL A 283 4.71 20.59 -3.52
CA VAL A 283 4.96 21.37 -2.30
C VAL A 283 4.67 20.52 -1.07
N VAL A 284 3.53 19.83 -1.03
CA VAL A 284 3.17 19.00 0.12
C VAL A 284 4.15 17.85 0.28
N GLU A 285 4.45 17.10 -0.78
CA GLU A 285 5.37 15.95 -0.72
C GLU A 285 6.78 16.37 -0.26
N ARG A 286 7.29 17.51 -0.72
CA ARG A 286 8.61 18.02 -0.32
C ARG A 286 8.69 18.44 1.14
N TYR A 287 7.64 19.08 1.65
CA TYR A 287 7.63 19.66 3.00
C TYR A 287 6.94 18.79 4.05
N MET A 288 6.46 17.60 3.68
CA MET A 288 5.84 16.67 4.63
C MET A 288 6.91 15.88 5.40
N PRO A 289 7.07 16.10 6.73
CA PRO A 289 8.07 15.38 7.51
C PRO A 289 7.67 13.90 7.66
N GLN A 290 8.60 13.00 7.33
CA GLN A 290 8.38 11.55 7.44
C GLN A 290 8.09 11.11 8.89
N GLU A 291 8.62 11.82 9.89
CA GLU A 291 8.35 11.57 11.32
C GLU A 291 6.88 11.64 11.69
N TRP A 292 6.09 12.50 11.03
CA TRP A 292 4.66 12.58 11.30
C TRP A 292 3.98 11.29 10.88
N VAL A 293 4.36 10.75 9.73
CA VAL A 293 3.85 9.49 9.21
C VAL A 293 4.19 8.36 10.16
N TYR A 294 5.46 8.23 10.57
CA TYR A 294 5.92 7.15 11.45
C TYR A 294 5.21 7.13 12.82
N ARG A 295 4.85 8.29 13.37
CA ARG A 295 4.12 8.38 14.66
C ARG A 295 2.72 7.76 14.61
N PHE A 296 2.11 7.68 13.42
CA PHE A 296 0.78 7.10 13.23
C PHE A 296 0.78 5.59 12.94
N PHE A 297 1.95 4.94 12.83
CA PHE A 297 2.02 3.49 12.57
C PHE A 297 2.61 2.69 13.74
N GLY A 298 2.91 3.36 14.88
CA GLY A 298 3.60 2.78 16.03
C GLY A 298 2.70 2.37 17.21
N ARG A 299 1.39 2.64 17.16
CA ARG A 299 0.46 2.36 18.26
C ARG A 299 -0.44 1.17 17.94
N LYS A 300 -0.40 0.12 18.75
CA LYS A 300 -1.26 -1.08 18.59
C LYS A 300 -2.69 -0.85 19.12
N ASP A 301 -3.31 0.28 18.79
CA ASP A 301 -4.66 0.62 19.25
C ASP A 301 -5.67 0.58 18.08
N PRO A 302 -6.90 0.07 18.28
CA PRO A 302 -7.93 0.10 17.23
C PRO A 302 -8.25 1.50 16.70
N LEU A 303 -8.03 2.53 17.52
CA LEU A 303 -8.22 3.94 17.14
C LEU A 303 -7.17 4.44 16.14
N ASP A 304 -6.06 3.73 15.94
CA ASP A 304 -4.99 4.14 15.04
C ASP A 304 -5.50 4.20 13.58
N ILE A 305 -6.35 3.26 13.18
CA ILE A 305 -7.04 3.26 11.89
C ILE A 305 -7.81 4.57 11.66
N LEU A 306 -8.49 5.07 12.69
CA LEU A 306 -9.23 6.33 12.62
C LEU A 306 -8.28 7.52 12.46
N TRP A 307 -7.23 7.58 13.28
CA TRP A 307 -6.26 8.67 13.22
C TRP A 307 -5.49 8.69 11.90
N VAL A 308 -5.07 7.53 11.40
CA VAL A 308 -4.40 7.38 10.09
C VAL A 308 -5.34 7.81 8.96
N THR A 309 -6.61 7.41 9.00
CA THR A 309 -7.59 7.84 7.99
C THR A 309 -7.76 9.36 8.00
N LEU A 310 -7.90 9.97 9.19
CA LEU A 310 -8.04 11.42 9.32
C LEU A 310 -6.77 12.17 8.93
N ALA A 311 -5.61 11.63 9.26
CA ALA A 311 -4.30 12.17 8.89
C ALA A 311 -4.04 12.05 7.37
N SER A 312 -4.56 11.00 6.72
CA SER A 312 -4.40 10.83 5.27
C SER A 312 -5.04 11.96 4.45
N VAL A 313 -6.08 12.62 5.00
CA VAL A 313 -6.79 13.74 4.35
C VAL A 313 -5.87 14.92 4.09
N PRO A 314 -5.17 15.51 5.08
CA PRO A 314 -4.21 16.60 4.85
C PRO A 314 -2.88 16.14 4.26
N MET A 315 -2.55 14.85 4.27
CA MET A 315 -1.27 14.34 3.76
C MET A 315 -1.22 14.25 2.23
N PHE A 316 -2.36 14.33 1.55
CA PHE A 316 -2.46 14.55 0.10
C PHE A 316 -1.62 13.61 -0.77
N LEU A 317 -1.70 12.31 -0.46
CA LEU A 317 -0.83 11.32 -1.07
C LEU A 317 -1.32 10.87 -2.43
N HIS A 318 -0.40 10.78 -3.39
CA HIS A 318 -0.65 10.08 -4.62
C HIS A 318 -0.70 8.56 -4.40
N GLN A 319 -1.48 7.85 -5.23
CA GLN A 319 -1.62 6.39 -5.15
C GLN A 319 -0.30 5.61 -5.31
N ILE A 320 0.70 6.21 -5.98
CA ILE A 320 2.05 5.67 -6.13
C ILE A 320 2.81 5.87 -4.82
N SER A 321 2.89 7.12 -4.35
CA SER A 321 3.56 7.53 -3.12
C SER A 321 3.07 6.75 -1.89
N ALA A 322 1.77 6.46 -1.81
CA ALA A 322 1.21 5.68 -0.69
C ALA A 322 1.84 4.28 -0.58
N SER A 323 2.14 3.62 -1.71
CA SER A 323 2.70 2.26 -1.73
C SER A 323 4.17 2.26 -1.33
N SER A 324 4.95 3.19 -1.88
CA SER A 324 6.38 3.33 -1.60
C SER A 324 6.63 3.79 -0.15
N ILE A 325 5.80 4.71 0.36
CA ILE A 325 5.86 5.14 1.76
C ILE A 325 5.59 3.94 2.68
N ILE A 326 4.57 3.12 2.40
CA ILE A 326 4.31 1.91 3.19
C ILE A 326 5.44 0.90 3.08
N HIS A 327 6.05 0.73 1.91
CA HIS A 327 7.21 -0.15 1.75
C HIS A 327 8.39 0.34 2.62
N HIS A 328 8.68 1.63 2.62
CA HIS A 328 9.70 2.21 3.50
C HIS A 328 9.35 2.12 4.98
N ILE A 329 8.09 2.34 5.36
CA ILE A 329 7.62 2.16 6.74
C ILE A 329 7.75 0.70 7.16
N LYS A 330 7.38 -0.25 6.29
CA LYS A 330 7.55 -1.68 6.52
C LYS A 330 9.04 -2.03 6.68
N GLY A 331 9.93 -1.43 5.91
CA GLY A 331 11.38 -1.60 6.07
C GLY A 331 11.91 -1.02 7.39
N SER A 332 11.49 0.21 7.72
CA SER A 332 11.97 0.99 8.86
C SER A 332 11.41 0.52 10.22
N LEU A 333 10.16 0.06 10.27
CA LEU A 333 9.54 -0.53 11.47
C LEU A 333 9.87 -2.02 11.65
N GLY A 334 10.94 -2.52 11.01
CA GLY A 334 11.38 -3.91 11.17
C GLY A 334 10.32 -4.92 10.71
N GLY A 335 9.60 -4.64 9.63
CA GLY A 335 8.62 -5.52 9.00
C GLY A 335 7.23 -5.52 9.63
N THR A 336 7.07 -4.99 10.85
CA THR A 336 5.76 -4.92 11.51
C THR A 336 5.04 -3.65 11.11
N LEU A 337 3.91 -3.82 10.42
CA LEU A 337 3.04 -2.76 9.96
C LEU A 337 1.63 -3.10 10.44
N ASP A 338 0.96 -2.19 11.16
CA ASP A 338 -0.47 -2.40 11.44
C ASP A 338 -1.22 -2.39 10.11
N ALA A 339 -1.71 -3.57 9.72
CA ALA A 339 -2.17 -3.80 8.37
C ALA A 339 -3.48 -3.06 8.09
N GLY A 340 -4.33 -2.89 9.11
CA GLY A 340 -5.53 -2.05 9.06
C GLY A 340 -5.19 -0.58 8.85
N ALA A 341 -4.26 -0.02 9.63
CA ALA A 341 -3.76 1.35 9.44
C ALA A 341 -3.12 1.55 8.06
N ALA A 342 -2.30 0.61 7.61
CA ALA A 342 -1.69 0.67 6.28
C ALA A 342 -2.73 0.65 5.17
N LEU A 343 -3.72 -0.22 5.26
CA LEU A 343 -4.80 -0.26 4.28
C LEU A 343 -5.63 1.03 4.30
N ALA A 344 -5.91 1.57 5.49
CA ALA A 344 -6.58 2.87 5.64
C ALA A 344 -5.79 4.00 4.99
N PHE A 345 -4.47 3.97 5.09
CA PHE A 345 -3.57 4.93 4.43
C PHE A 345 -3.54 4.77 2.91
N MET A 346 -3.46 3.53 2.41
CA MET A 346 -3.46 3.21 0.96
C MET A 346 -4.77 3.62 0.27
N ILE A 347 -5.89 3.59 0.99
CA ILE A 347 -7.20 3.91 0.45
C ILE A 347 -7.54 5.38 0.70
N GLY A 348 -7.38 5.85 1.93
CA GLY A 348 -7.77 7.18 2.38
C GLY A 348 -7.01 8.29 1.67
N GLY A 349 -5.68 8.15 1.54
CA GLY A 349 -4.82 9.17 0.94
C GLY A 349 -5.20 9.50 -0.51
N PRO A 350 -5.18 8.51 -1.44
CA PRO A 350 -5.40 8.80 -2.85
C PRO A 350 -6.79 9.33 -3.19
N VAL A 351 -7.82 8.91 -2.45
CA VAL A 351 -9.22 9.31 -2.70
C VAL A 351 -9.50 10.71 -2.14
N THR A 352 -8.76 11.15 -1.12
CA THR A 352 -8.93 12.46 -0.50
C THR A 352 -7.92 13.52 -0.99
N ALA A 353 -7.15 13.20 -2.04
CA ALA A 353 -6.12 14.08 -2.59
C ALA A 353 -6.65 15.47 -3.03
N VAL A 354 -5.85 16.53 -2.80
CA VAL A 354 -6.20 17.93 -3.11
C VAL A 354 -6.72 18.12 -4.53
N PRO A 355 -6.03 17.62 -5.58
CA PRO A 355 -6.43 17.94 -6.95
C PRO A 355 -7.86 17.49 -7.23
N THR A 356 -8.25 16.33 -6.68
CA THR A 356 -9.61 15.80 -6.72
C THR A 356 -10.57 16.69 -5.95
N MET A 357 -10.22 17.11 -4.73
CA MET A 357 -11.07 17.94 -3.87
C MET A 357 -11.32 19.33 -4.46
N VAL A 358 -10.29 19.98 -5.01
CA VAL A 358 -10.37 21.30 -5.66
C VAL A 358 -11.30 21.24 -6.86
N LEU A 359 -11.14 20.19 -7.66
CA LEU A 359 -11.96 19.99 -8.83
C LEU A 359 -13.41 19.73 -8.43
N PHE A 360 -13.65 18.94 -7.38
CA PHE A 360 -15.00 18.72 -6.86
C PHE A 360 -15.66 20.02 -6.40
N TRP A 361 -14.97 20.81 -5.58
CA TRP A 361 -15.49 22.07 -5.06
C TRP A 361 -15.79 23.09 -6.17
N SER A 362 -15.03 23.04 -7.27
CA SER A 362 -15.20 23.94 -8.42
C SER A 362 -16.41 23.59 -9.30
N PHE A 363 -16.79 22.31 -9.38
CA PHE A 363 -17.83 21.84 -10.31
C PHE A 363 -19.16 21.48 -9.61
N PHE A 364 -19.08 20.94 -8.39
CA PHE A 364 -20.23 20.41 -7.67
C PHE A 364 -20.64 21.31 -6.51
N ARG A 365 -21.93 21.31 -6.15
CA ARG A 365 -22.39 22.04 -4.96
C ARG A 365 -21.73 21.45 -3.71
N LYS A 366 -21.52 22.29 -2.68
CA LYS A 366 -20.89 21.90 -1.40
C LYS A 366 -21.47 20.61 -0.80
N ARG A 367 -22.78 20.38 -0.95
CA ARG A 367 -23.48 19.16 -0.49
C ARG A 367 -22.91 17.87 -1.09
N VAL A 368 -22.55 17.89 -2.37
CA VAL A 368 -22.01 16.74 -3.10
C VAL A 368 -20.55 16.52 -2.75
N PHE A 369 -19.79 17.61 -2.55
CA PHE A 369 -18.43 17.55 -2.02
C PHE A 369 -18.40 16.87 -0.63
N PHE A 370 -19.24 17.30 0.30
CA PHE A 370 -19.30 16.70 1.64
C PHE A 370 -19.81 15.26 1.61
N LEU A 371 -20.72 14.93 0.67
CA LEU A 371 -21.12 13.55 0.45
C LEU A 371 -19.93 12.69 -0.02
N TYR A 372 -19.16 13.18 -1.01
CA TYR A 372 -17.96 12.49 -1.48
C TYR A 372 -17.00 12.25 -0.32
N MET A 373 -16.65 13.30 0.44
CA MET A 373 -15.75 13.17 1.60
C MET A 373 -16.28 12.20 2.65
N PHE A 374 -17.56 12.27 2.99
CA PHE A 374 -18.17 11.36 3.95
C PHE A 374 -18.05 9.90 3.50
N VAL A 375 -18.42 9.62 2.24
CA VAL A 375 -18.34 8.27 1.65
C VAL A 375 -16.89 7.77 1.64
N CYS A 376 -15.95 8.63 1.28
CA CYS A 376 -14.54 8.26 1.20
C CYS A 376 -13.96 7.93 2.58
N LEU A 377 -14.26 8.75 3.59
CA LEU A 377 -13.82 8.52 4.96
C LEU A 377 -14.52 7.31 5.59
N SER A 378 -15.85 7.24 5.51
CA SER A 378 -16.61 6.14 6.11
C SER A 378 -16.28 4.81 5.44
N GLY A 379 -16.10 4.80 4.12
CA GLY A 379 -15.76 3.60 3.36
C GLY A 379 -14.33 3.13 3.65
N THR A 380 -13.38 4.06 3.77
CA THR A 380 -12.00 3.73 4.18
C THR A 380 -11.99 3.09 5.56
N LEU A 381 -12.66 3.69 6.55
CA LEU A 381 -12.78 3.14 7.90
C LEU A 381 -13.46 1.78 7.88
N LEU A 382 -14.59 1.65 7.17
CA LEU A 382 -15.31 0.39 7.07
C LEU A 382 -14.41 -0.71 6.52
N ILE A 383 -13.73 -0.47 5.40
CA ILE A 383 -12.86 -1.45 4.75
C ILE A 383 -11.68 -1.80 5.66
N ALA A 384 -11.03 -0.80 6.26
CA ALA A 384 -9.86 -1.02 7.12
C ALA A 384 -10.21 -1.79 8.40
N TYR A 385 -11.31 -1.44 9.10
CA TYR A 385 -11.77 -2.19 10.27
C TYR A 385 -12.28 -3.58 9.89
N THR A 386 -12.99 -3.71 8.77
CA THR A 386 -13.45 -5.01 8.27
C THR A 386 -12.25 -5.90 7.95
N PHE A 387 -11.21 -5.34 7.32
CA PHE A 387 -9.97 -6.02 7.05
C PHE A 387 -9.26 -6.45 8.33
N GLN A 388 -9.12 -5.55 9.30
CA GLN A 388 -8.53 -5.84 10.61
C GLN A 388 -9.30 -6.96 11.33
N ALA A 389 -10.64 -6.93 11.29
CA ALA A 389 -11.47 -7.89 12.00
C ALA A 389 -11.57 -9.28 11.33
N LEU A 390 -11.67 -9.33 10.00
CA LEU A 390 -11.84 -10.59 9.25
C LEU A 390 -10.53 -11.29 8.93
N LEU A 391 -9.47 -10.53 8.66
CA LEU A 391 -8.19 -11.09 8.20
C LEU A 391 -7.14 -11.13 9.31
N PHE A 392 -7.14 -10.16 10.23
CA PHE A 392 -6.11 -10.04 11.26
C PHE A 392 -6.56 -10.58 12.63
N THR A 393 -6.17 -11.82 12.96
CA THR A 393 -6.12 -12.23 14.38
C THR A 393 -5.02 -11.42 15.07
N PRO A 394 -5.28 -10.75 16.20
CA PRO A 394 -4.24 -10.01 16.92
C PRO A 394 -3.07 -10.95 17.26
N GLY A 395 -1.88 -10.65 16.74
CA GLY A 395 -0.65 -11.38 17.05
C GLY A 395 -0.09 -12.33 15.97
N VAL A 396 -0.51 -12.26 14.70
CA VAL A 396 0.07 -13.09 13.62
C VAL A 396 0.50 -12.23 12.44
N ASP A 397 1.76 -12.33 12.00
CA ASP A 397 2.26 -11.65 10.79
C ASP A 397 1.87 -12.43 9.53
N ILE A 398 0.77 -12.02 8.90
CA ILE A 398 0.10 -12.77 7.81
C ILE A 398 0.94 -12.79 6.52
N GLY A 399 1.92 -11.91 6.37
CA GLY A 399 2.83 -11.86 5.22
C GLY A 399 4.19 -12.51 5.44
N ASN A 400 4.39 -13.21 6.56
CA ASN A 400 5.68 -13.83 6.85
C ASN A 400 5.83 -15.15 6.06
N PRO A 401 6.91 -15.33 5.27
CA PRO A 401 7.13 -16.54 4.49
C PRO A 401 7.09 -17.84 5.31
N LEU A 402 7.43 -17.79 6.60
CA LEU A 402 7.38 -18.94 7.50
C LEU A 402 5.96 -19.55 7.60
N LEU A 403 4.92 -18.73 7.51
CA LEU A 403 3.53 -19.15 7.69
C LEU A 403 2.80 -19.46 6.37
N LYS A 404 3.52 -19.48 5.25
CA LYS A 404 2.96 -19.73 3.91
C LYS A 404 2.33 -21.12 3.84
N GLY A 405 1.03 -21.18 3.53
CA GLY A 405 0.29 -22.45 3.43
C GLY A 405 0.08 -23.18 4.77
N VAL A 406 0.31 -22.52 5.91
CA VAL A 406 0.11 -23.07 7.26
C VAL A 406 -1.18 -22.51 7.84
N ALA A 407 -2.15 -23.36 8.19
CA ALA A 407 -3.42 -22.94 8.79
C ALA A 407 -3.40 -23.03 10.33
N SER A 408 -2.65 -23.97 10.89
CA SER A 408 -2.50 -24.14 12.33
C SER A 408 -1.14 -24.72 12.68
N LEU A 409 -0.56 -24.31 13.80
CA LEU A 409 0.63 -24.92 14.35
C LEU A 409 0.28 -25.71 15.60
N SER A 410 1.03 -26.78 15.85
CA SER A 410 0.91 -27.49 17.12
C SER A 410 1.24 -26.55 18.28
N GLY A 411 0.31 -26.49 19.24
CA GLY A 411 0.47 -25.72 20.45
C GLY A 411 1.20 -26.51 21.55
N GLY A 412 0.77 -26.29 22.78
CA GLY A 412 1.38 -26.79 24.01
C GLY A 412 2.18 -25.69 24.71
N GLU A 413 3.01 -26.13 25.66
CA GLU A 413 3.93 -25.26 26.37
C GLU A 413 5.04 -24.79 25.42
N ALA A 414 5.09 -23.46 25.23
CA ALA A 414 6.17 -22.79 24.52
C ALA A 414 6.83 -21.77 25.45
N ALA A 415 8.13 -21.55 25.28
CA ALA A 415 8.81 -20.45 25.93
C ALA A 415 8.37 -19.13 25.28
N ALA A 416 8.02 -18.14 26.08
CA ALA A 416 7.71 -16.81 25.56
C ALA A 416 8.98 -16.09 25.12
N ILE A 417 8.89 -15.34 24.03
CA ILE A 417 10.02 -14.67 23.36
C ILE A 417 9.93 -13.18 23.65
N VAL A 418 10.97 -12.66 24.32
CA VAL A 418 11.14 -11.24 24.59
C VAL A 418 12.20 -10.68 23.64
N LYS A 419 11.80 -9.67 22.87
CA LYS A 419 12.64 -8.94 21.92
C LYS A 419 13.34 -7.77 22.62
N HIS A 420 14.64 -7.62 22.41
CA HIS A 420 15.47 -6.51 22.91
C HIS A 420 16.15 -5.69 21.81
N ASP A 421 16.33 -6.25 20.62
CA ASP A 421 17.00 -5.62 19.49
C ASP A 421 16.02 -5.32 18.36
N THR A 422 16.18 -4.19 17.65
CA THR A 422 15.35 -3.78 16.51
C THR A 422 15.36 -4.75 15.33
N ASN A 423 16.44 -5.51 15.16
CA ASN A 423 16.65 -6.48 14.07
C ASN A 423 15.84 -7.77 14.22
N VAL A 424 15.22 -7.98 15.39
CA VAL A 424 14.35 -9.12 15.66
C VAL A 424 12.91 -8.82 15.22
N ARG A 425 12.23 -9.75 14.58
CA ARG A 425 10.83 -9.61 14.13
C ARG A 425 9.98 -10.69 14.77
N MET A 426 8.88 -10.30 15.42
CA MET A 426 7.92 -11.26 15.97
C MET A 426 7.03 -11.77 14.84
N VAL A 427 7.02 -13.09 14.62
CA VAL A 427 6.23 -13.75 13.57
C VAL A 427 4.90 -14.23 14.11
N MET A 428 4.92 -14.77 15.33
CA MET A 428 3.74 -15.28 16.01
C MET A 428 3.76 -14.88 17.48
N ASP A 429 2.73 -14.17 17.91
CA ASP A 429 2.59 -13.55 19.22
C ASP A 429 1.15 -13.74 19.78
N PRO A 430 0.75 -14.99 20.05
CA PRO A 430 -0.55 -15.26 20.63
C PRO A 430 -0.61 -14.68 22.05
N ALA A 431 -1.62 -13.84 22.30
CA ALA A 431 -1.85 -13.18 23.59
C ALA A 431 -0.68 -12.33 24.12
N GLY A 432 0.19 -11.80 23.24
CA GLY A 432 1.28 -10.90 23.63
C GLY A 432 2.49 -11.59 24.28
N LYS A 433 2.58 -12.92 24.20
CA LYS A 433 3.65 -13.72 24.80
C LYS A 433 4.80 -14.07 23.85
N GLY A 434 4.61 -13.96 22.54
CA GLY A 434 5.64 -14.18 21.53
C GLY A 434 6.15 -15.62 21.49
N ILE A 435 5.85 -16.39 20.44
CA ILE A 435 6.28 -17.80 20.36
C ILE A 435 7.13 -18.12 19.14
N VAL A 436 7.12 -17.26 18.12
CA VAL A 436 8.02 -17.37 16.97
C VAL A 436 8.57 -15.98 16.62
N ALA A 437 9.88 -15.89 16.41
CA ALA A 437 10.55 -14.68 15.97
C ALA A 437 11.63 -14.99 14.93
N THR A 438 12.04 -13.99 14.16
CA THR A 438 13.20 -14.05 13.28
C THR A 438 14.17 -12.93 13.57
N TYR A 439 15.43 -13.09 13.20
CA TYR A 439 16.46 -12.06 13.24
C TYR A 439 17.12 -11.98 11.86
N SER A 440 17.42 -10.76 11.41
CA SER A 440 18.13 -10.48 10.16
C SER A 440 19.15 -9.37 10.39
N ASN A 441 20.38 -9.52 9.89
CA ASN A 441 21.45 -8.55 10.12
C ASN A 441 21.20 -7.21 9.38
N ALA A 442 21.45 -6.09 10.06
CA ALA A 442 21.11 -4.73 9.62
C ALA A 442 21.90 -4.19 8.42
N VAL A 443 23.13 -4.68 8.20
CA VAL A 443 24.03 -4.06 7.20
C VAL A 443 23.71 -4.50 5.77
N GLU A 444 23.12 -5.69 5.59
CA GLU A 444 22.76 -6.20 4.26
C GLU A 444 21.51 -7.10 4.21
N GLY A 445 20.91 -7.49 5.34
CA GLY A 445 19.73 -8.38 5.39
C GLY A 445 20.01 -9.89 5.49
N TRP A 446 21.27 -10.31 5.62
CA TRP A 446 21.69 -11.72 5.51
C TRP A 446 22.21 -12.30 6.83
N GLY A 447 22.18 -13.64 6.95
CA GLY A 447 22.45 -14.34 8.21
C GLY A 447 21.19 -14.48 9.05
N GLY A 448 20.14 -15.07 8.48
CA GLY A 448 18.86 -15.25 9.17
C GLY A 448 18.93 -16.19 10.38
N VAL A 449 18.30 -15.81 11.49
CA VAL A 449 18.06 -16.71 12.63
C VAL A 449 16.56 -16.81 12.89
N VAL A 450 16.04 -18.02 13.05
CA VAL A 450 14.66 -18.27 13.48
C VAL A 450 14.68 -18.72 14.94
N PHE A 451 13.81 -18.13 15.76
CA PHE A 451 13.56 -18.50 17.15
C PHE A 451 12.16 -19.07 17.26
N ASP A 452 12.04 -20.28 17.80
CA ASP A 452 10.75 -20.91 18.02
C ASP A 452 10.69 -21.45 19.45
N GLY A 453 9.77 -20.93 20.26
CA GLY A 453 9.63 -21.31 21.66
C GLY A 453 9.02 -22.69 21.89
N GLY A 454 8.45 -23.32 20.85
CA GLY A 454 7.65 -24.54 20.99
C GLY A 454 8.34 -25.81 20.50
N LYS A 455 9.25 -26.41 21.27
CA LYS A 455 9.95 -27.67 20.90
C LYS A 455 9.02 -28.79 20.43
N GLY A 456 7.84 -28.90 21.03
CA GLY A 456 6.86 -29.97 20.74
C GLY A 456 6.46 -30.09 19.26
N ARG A 457 6.46 -28.99 18.49
CA ARG A 457 6.04 -28.99 17.07
C ARG A 457 7.03 -29.69 16.14
N PHE A 458 8.28 -29.84 16.55
CA PHE A 458 9.36 -30.47 15.79
C PHE A 458 9.56 -31.95 16.15
N THR A 459 8.75 -32.49 17.06
CA THR A 459 8.88 -33.89 17.48
C THR A 459 8.24 -34.85 16.47
N ALA A 460 8.75 -36.07 16.39
CA ALA A 460 8.21 -37.13 15.56
C ALA A 460 6.74 -37.46 15.88
N ALA A 461 6.29 -37.20 17.12
CA ALA A 461 4.89 -37.36 17.51
C ALA A 461 3.94 -36.45 16.72
N MET A 462 4.41 -35.29 16.27
CA MET A 462 3.63 -34.33 15.49
C MET A 462 3.82 -34.47 13.97
N ASP A 463 4.61 -35.46 13.53
CA ASP A 463 5.00 -35.65 12.13
C ASP A 463 3.81 -35.96 11.20
N ASN A 464 2.68 -36.42 11.74
CA ASN A 464 1.45 -36.62 10.97
C ASN A 464 0.72 -35.32 10.61
N ARG A 465 0.95 -34.20 11.32
CA ARG A 465 0.32 -32.92 11.01
C ARG A 465 0.96 -32.27 9.80
N HIS A 466 0.18 -32.07 8.74
CA HIS A 466 0.65 -31.48 7.49
C HIS A 466 1.21 -30.07 7.69
N ASP A 467 0.47 -29.21 8.39
CA ASP A 467 0.85 -27.80 8.61
C ASP A 467 2.20 -27.65 9.32
N ASN A 468 2.51 -28.52 10.29
CA ASN A 468 3.83 -28.52 10.94
C ASN A 468 4.95 -28.87 9.95
N ARG A 469 4.74 -29.85 9.05
CA ARG A 469 5.75 -30.21 8.03
C ARG A 469 5.95 -29.08 7.04
N THR A 470 4.87 -28.44 6.59
CA THR A 470 4.91 -27.26 5.73
C THR A 470 5.69 -26.12 6.39
N TYR A 471 5.40 -25.84 7.67
CA TYR A 471 6.13 -24.84 8.46
C TYR A 471 7.63 -25.14 8.59
N ILE A 472 8.00 -26.40 8.88
CA ILE A 472 9.40 -26.85 8.92
C ILE A 472 10.08 -26.63 7.56
N GLY A 473 9.41 -26.96 6.47
CA GLY A 473 9.90 -26.68 5.13
C GLY A 473 10.06 -25.19 4.84
N ASN A 474 9.13 -24.36 5.29
CA ASN A 474 9.21 -22.90 5.12
C ASN A 474 10.35 -22.28 5.94
N ILE A 475 10.68 -22.83 7.11
CA ILE A 475 11.87 -22.42 7.88
C ILE A 475 13.14 -22.67 7.05
N ALA A 476 13.26 -23.85 6.45
CA ALA A 476 14.43 -24.19 5.62
C ALA A 476 14.57 -23.25 4.41
N ASP A 477 13.45 -22.97 3.72
CA ASP A 477 13.40 -22.05 2.58
C ASP A 477 13.77 -20.62 3.02
N TRP A 478 13.18 -20.12 4.09
CA TRP A 478 13.47 -18.77 4.58
C TRP A 478 14.93 -18.63 5.02
N LEU A 479 15.47 -19.61 5.73
CA LEU A 479 16.89 -19.61 6.14
C LEU A 479 17.83 -19.67 4.93
N ALA A 480 17.49 -20.45 3.90
CA ALA A 480 18.27 -20.54 2.67
C ALA A 480 18.23 -19.22 1.86
N GLU A 481 17.06 -18.61 1.75
CA GLU A 481 16.86 -17.32 1.07
C GLU A 481 17.56 -16.16 1.78
N ASN A 482 17.79 -16.27 3.09
CA ASN A 482 18.47 -15.25 3.90
C ASN A 482 19.92 -15.68 4.27
N SER A 483 20.54 -16.54 3.47
CA SER A 483 21.88 -17.10 3.67
C SER A 483 22.78 -16.93 2.43
N PHE A 484 24.07 -16.71 2.65
CA PHE A 484 25.11 -16.70 1.60
C PHE A 484 25.95 -17.98 1.56
N ALA A 485 25.69 -18.94 2.45
CA ALA A 485 26.45 -20.18 2.48
C ALA A 485 26.27 -20.95 1.16
N ALA A 486 27.39 -21.32 0.52
CA ALA A 486 27.41 -22.12 -0.70
C ALA A 486 26.73 -23.49 -0.54
N SER A 487 26.52 -23.95 0.70
CA SER A 487 25.87 -25.19 1.10
C SER A 487 24.52 -24.95 1.80
N SER A 488 23.78 -23.91 1.43
CA SER A 488 22.46 -23.54 2.02
C SER A 488 21.42 -24.68 2.01
N THR A 489 21.57 -25.68 1.15
CA THR A 489 20.71 -26.87 1.07
C THR A 489 21.07 -27.96 2.09
N ARG A 490 22.19 -27.85 2.79
CA ARG A 490 22.64 -28.83 3.80
C ARG A 490 22.32 -28.31 5.19
N ILE A 491 21.53 -29.09 5.93
CA ILE A 491 21.02 -28.75 7.26
C ILE A 491 21.66 -29.69 8.29
N LEU A 492 22.31 -29.11 9.29
CA LEU A 492 22.76 -29.83 10.49
C LEU A 492 21.72 -29.65 11.59
N VAL A 493 21.04 -30.73 11.97
CA VAL A 493 20.12 -30.77 13.10
C VAL A 493 20.89 -31.27 14.30
N TYR A 494 21.14 -30.38 15.26
CA TYR A 494 21.99 -30.63 16.40
C TYR A 494 21.20 -30.57 17.71
N SER A 495 21.19 -31.68 18.44
CA SER A 495 20.53 -31.80 19.73
C SER A 495 21.55 -31.69 20.87
N LEU A 496 21.28 -30.79 21.81
CA LEU A 496 22.18 -30.49 22.92
C LEU A 496 21.93 -31.36 24.18
N GLY A 497 21.18 -32.45 24.05
CA GLY A 497 20.86 -33.35 25.17
C GLY A 497 21.92 -34.41 25.47
N SER A 498 21.95 -34.86 26.73
CA SER A 498 22.79 -35.98 27.17
C SER A 498 22.08 -37.35 27.07
N GLY A 499 20.77 -37.38 26.81
CA GLY A 499 19.92 -38.57 26.83
C GLY A 499 19.74 -39.29 25.47
N ALA A 500 19.68 -40.62 25.49
CA ALA A 500 19.64 -41.49 24.29
C ALA A 500 18.33 -41.40 23.47
N GLY A 501 17.26 -40.84 24.05
CA GLY A 501 15.92 -40.83 23.45
C GLY A 501 15.52 -39.50 22.80
N ASP A 502 16.25 -38.41 23.04
CA ASP A 502 15.85 -37.08 22.57
C ASP A 502 16.22 -36.87 21.09
N ASP A 503 17.36 -37.40 20.63
CA ASP A 503 17.89 -37.21 19.27
C ASP A 503 17.08 -37.96 18.20
N ALA A 504 16.55 -39.13 18.53
CA ALA A 504 15.70 -39.93 17.64
C ALA A 504 14.26 -39.40 17.55
N SER A 505 13.87 -38.51 18.47
CA SER A 505 12.52 -37.96 18.56
C SER A 505 12.34 -36.64 17.83
N LEU A 506 13.43 -36.02 17.36
CA LEU A 506 13.43 -34.74 16.64
C LEU A 506 13.38 -34.96 15.13
N LEU A 507 12.42 -34.27 14.48
CA LEU A 507 12.07 -34.38 13.06
C LEU A 507 11.78 -35.83 12.64
N GLY A 508 10.48 -36.16 12.55
CA GLY A 508 10.04 -37.46 12.05
C GLY A 508 10.37 -37.68 10.57
N GLU A 509 10.23 -38.92 10.12
CA GLU A 509 10.58 -39.34 8.76
C GLU A 509 9.79 -38.59 7.67
N LYS A 510 8.54 -38.17 7.94
CA LYS A 510 7.75 -37.40 6.96
C LYS A 510 8.24 -35.97 6.84
N ALA A 511 8.63 -35.33 7.95
CA ALA A 511 9.26 -34.00 7.92
C ALA A 511 10.62 -34.04 7.19
N LEU A 512 11.40 -35.10 7.38
CA LEU A 512 12.65 -35.32 6.63
C LEU A 512 12.37 -35.55 5.14
N ALA A 513 11.33 -36.30 4.80
CA ALA A 513 10.91 -36.50 3.41
C ALA A 513 10.42 -35.20 2.74
N GLU A 514 9.72 -34.32 3.48
CA GLU A 514 9.31 -32.99 3.01
C GLU A 514 10.53 -32.09 2.74
N LEU A 515 11.52 -32.08 3.62
CA LEU A 515 12.77 -31.37 3.39
C LEU A 515 13.52 -31.94 2.19
N GLY A 516 13.57 -33.27 2.06
CA GLY A 516 14.18 -33.95 0.92
C GLY A 516 13.48 -33.65 -0.42
N SER A 517 12.15 -33.57 -0.44
CA SER A 517 11.38 -33.24 -1.66
C SER A 517 11.65 -31.81 -2.14
N LYS A 518 11.97 -30.90 -1.22
CA LYS A 518 12.43 -29.53 -1.49
C LYS A 518 13.93 -29.43 -1.84
N GLY A 519 14.67 -30.54 -1.81
CA GLY A 519 16.09 -30.59 -2.17
C GLY A 519 17.07 -30.38 -1.02
N TYR A 520 16.61 -30.40 0.23
CA TYR A 520 17.49 -30.28 1.40
C TYR A 520 18.06 -31.63 1.84
N THR A 521 19.34 -31.63 2.22
CA THR A 521 19.99 -32.79 2.83
C THR A 521 20.16 -32.54 4.33
N VAL A 522 19.51 -33.37 5.14
CA VAL A 522 19.51 -33.22 6.60
C VAL A 522 20.42 -34.25 7.26
N ARG A 523 21.31 -33.81 8.15
CA ARG A 523 22.06 -34.69 9.05
C ARG A 523 21.67 -34.40 10.48
N ARG A 524 21.25 -35.44 11.21
CA ARG A 524 21.04 -35.40 12.67
C ARG A 524 22.35 -35.71 13.39
N ALA A 525 22.67 -34.97 14.44
CA ALA A 525 23.81 -35.20 15.32
C ALA A 525 23.47 -34.76 16.74
N GLY A 526 24.00 -35.46 17.75
CA GLY A 526 23.87 -35.08 19.16
C GLY A 526 25.22 -34.79 19.81
N ARG A 527 25.19 -34.27 21.04
CA ARG A 527 26.37 -34.11 21.92
C ARG A 527 27.15 -35.41 22.14
N ARG A 528 26.52 -36.58 21.96
CA ARG A 528 27.19 -37.89 22.09
C ARG A 528 28.10 -38.22 20.91
N ASP A 529 27.61 -37.95 19.69
CA ASP A 529 28.34 -38.25 18.46
C ASP A 529 29.37 -37.16 18.14
N VAL A 530 29.02 -35.92 18.45
CA VAL A 530 29.85 -34.74 18.24
C VAL A 530 29.88 -33.96 19.57
N PRO A 531 30.89 -34.21 20.41
CA PRO A 531 31.00 -33.58 21.72
C PRO A 531 31.11 -32.06 21.64
N HIS A 532 31.76 -31.51 20.61
CA HIS A 532 31.91 -30.06 20.44
C HIS A 532 31.64 -29.64 18.99
N LEU A 533 30.94 -28.53 18.82
CA LEU A 533 30.80 -27.90 17.51
C LEU A 533 32.14 -27.30 17.10
N THR A 534 32.59 -27.62 15.88
CA THR A 534 33.87 -27.17 15.33
C THR A 534 33.66 -26.47 14.00
N GLU A 535 34.54 -25.55 13.63
CA GLU A 535 34.46 -24.82 12.36
C GLU A 535 34.48 -25.77 11.16
N GLY A 536 35.31 -26.82 11.22
CA GLY A 536 35.39 -27.84 10.15
C GLY A 536 34.08 -28.60 9.94
N LEU A 537 33.30 -28.83 11.01
CA LEU A 537 31.97 -29.42 10.87
C LEU A 537 30.99 -28.44 10.22
N LEU A 538 30.96 -27.19 10.70
CA LEU A 538 30.02 -26.18 10.21
C LEU A 538 30.28 -25.75 8.77
N ALA A 539 31.54 -25.80 8.29
CA ALA A 539 31.88 -25.48 6.91
C ALA A 539 31.12 -26.33 5.86
N GLY A 540 30.69 -27.53 6.23
CA GLY A 540 29.92 -28.42 5.37
C GLY A 540 28.41 -28.13 5.28
N TYR A 541 27.90 -27.17 6.07
CA TYR A 541 26.46 -26.89 6.17
C TYR A 541 26.19 -25.40 6.01
N GLY A 542 25.08 -25.06 5.35
CA GLY A 542 24.61 -23.68 5.28
C GLY A 542 23.57 -23.36 6.34
N GLN A 543 23.01 -24.37 7.01
CA GLN A 543 22.04 -24.19 8.08
C GLN A 543 22.37 -25.06 9.30
N VAL A 544 22.19 -24.50 10.49
CA VAL A 544 22.34 -25.21 11.77
C VAL A 544 21.09 -25.04 12.62
N TRP A 545 20.45 -26.15 12.98
CA TRP A 545 19.23 -26.16 13.77
C TRP A 545 19.53 -26.73 15.15
N LEU A 546 19.41 -25.90 16.17
CA LEU A 546 19.81 -26.18 17.54
C LEU A 546 18.58 -26.45 18.41
N PHE A 547 18.52 -27.65 18.98
CA PHE A 547 17.47 -28.08 19.88
C PHE A 547 18.04 -28.31 21.28
N PHE A 548 17.59 -27.50 22.25
CA PHE A 548 18.01 -27.63 23.64
C PHE A 548 17.14 -28.67 24.35
N ALA A 549 17.77 -29.60 25.07
CA ALA A 549 17.07 -30.71 25.72
C ALA A 549 16.64 -30.39 27.15
N ASP A 550 17.56 -29.85 27.95
CA ASP A 550 17.38 -29.58 29.38
C ASP A 550 18.14 -28.32 29.82
N ALA A 551 18.09 -28.01 31.12
CA ALA A 551 18.79 -26.86 31.70
C ALA A 551 20.33 -26.99 31.71
N ALA A 552 20.85 -28.22 31.66
CA ALA A 552 22.27 -28.53 31.72
C ALA A 552 22.92 -28.55 30.32
N ALA A 553 22.10 -28.67 29.28
CA ALA A 553 22.42 -28.54 27.88
C ALA A 553 22.83 -27.10 27.55
N GLY A 554 24.08 -26.76 27.85
CA GLY A 554 24.69 -25.47 27.51
C GLY A 554 25.62 -25.56 26.32
N LEU A 555 25.78 -24.43 25.62
CA LEU A 555 26.92 -24.18 24.75
C LEU A 555 28.03 -23.55 25.60
N ASN A 556 29.28 -23.92 25.35
CA ASN A 556 30.41 -23.18 25.93
C ASN A 556 30.66 -21.87 25.16
N ASP A 557 31.44 -20.96 25.73
CA ASP A 557 31.67 -19.64 25.11
C ASP A 557 32.31 -19.73 23.71
N ALA A 558 33.14 -20.75 23.47
CA ALA A 558 33.76 -21.00 22.18
C ALA A 558 32.73 -21.43 21.12
N GLU A 559 31.80 -22.31 21.47
CA GLU A 559 30.70 -22.77 20.61
C GLU A 559 29.71 -21.63 20.33
N VAL A 560 29.40 -20.79 21.33
CA VAL A 560 28.57 -19.59 21.13
C VAL A 560 29.23 -18.65 20.14
N LYS A 561 30.52 -18.34 20.33
CA LYS A 561 31.27 -17.49 19.39
C LYS A 561 31.29 -18.07 17.98
N LEU A 562 31.55 -19.38 17.86
CA LEU A 562 31.57 -20.07 16.57
C LEU A 562 30.23 -19.95 15.83
N LEU A 563 29.10 -20.09 16.53
CA LEU A 563 27.76 -19.99 15.94
C LEU A 563 27.40 -18.55 15.53
N VAL A 564 27.82 -17.56 16.32
CA VAL A 564 27.68 -16.14 15.96
C VAL A 564 28.53 -15.83 14.72
N ASP A 565 29.79 -16.30 14.68
CA ASP A 565 30.68 -16.11 13.53
C ASP A 565 30.15 -16.83 12.28
N PHE A 566 29.56 -18.02 12.44
CA PHE A 566 28.88 -18.75 11.37
C PHE A 566 27.71 -17.96 10.78
N ASN A 567 26.87 -17.38 11.63
CA ASN A 567 25.75 -16.54 11.20
C ASN A 567 26.23 -15.24 10.54
N ALA A 568 27.27 -14.60 11.08
CA ALA A 568 27.88 -13.40 10.51
C ALA A 568 28.49 -13.65 9.11
N LYS A 569 28.97 -14.87 8.85
CA LYS A 569 29.41 -15.34 7.51
C LYS A 569 28.24 -15.69 6.58
N GLY A 570 27.00 -15.44 6.99
CA GLY A 570 25.79 -15.66 6.20
C GLY A 570 25.16 -17.05 6.37
N GLY A 571 25.53 -17.83 7.38
CA GLY A 571 24.89 -19.11 7.69
C GLY A 571 23.54 -18.94 8.41
N GLY A 572 22.56 -19.79 8.08
CA GLY A 572 21.23 -19.76 8.70
C GLY A 572 21.18 -20.55 10.01
N ALA A 573 20.44 -20.06 11.01
CA ALA A 573 20.26 -20.80 12.27
C ALA A 573 18.79 -20.91 12.71
N LEU A 574 18.41 -22.06 13.26
CA LEU A 574 17.16 -22.24 13.99
C LEU A 574 17.49 -22.52 15.46
N ILE A 575 16.89 -21.78 16.39
CA ILE A 575 17.13 -21.93 17.83
C ILE A 575 15.80 -22.27 18.52
N VAL A 576 15.74 -23.47 19.10
CA VAL A 576 14.56 -23.99 19.80
C VAL A 576 14.93 -24.36 21.23
N PRO A 577 14.40 -23.67 22.26
CA PRO A 577 14.77 -23.91 23.64
C PRO A 577 14.21 -25.26 24.14
N SER A 578 14.67 -25.66 25.32
CA SER A 578 14.08 -26.79 26.03
C SER A 578 12.65 -26.46 26.46
N ARG A 579 11.88 -27.48 26.84
CA ARG A 579 10.52 -27.27 27.37
C ARG A 579 10.61 -26.36 28.61
N PRO A 580 9.85 -25.25 28.67
CA PRO A 580 9.99 -24.31 29.76
C PRO A 580 9.49 -24.94 31.07
N GLN A 581 10.28 -24.83 32.13
CA GLN A 581 9.93 -25.29 33.48
C GLN A 581 9.72 -24.08 34.41
N PRO A 582 9.03 -24.26 35.56
CA PRO A 582 8.90 -23.19 36.56
C PRO A 582 10.28 -22.70 37.03
N GLY A 583 10.54 -21.41 36.78
CA GLY A 583 11.87 -20.80 36.95
C GLY A 583 12.72 -20.97 35.70
N ASP A 584 13.14 -19.86 35.08
CA ASP A 584 13.79 -19.78 33.75
C ASP A 584 15.15 -20.50 33.63
N ALA A 585 15.52 -21.33 34.60
CA ALA A 585 16.74 -22.11 34.62
C ALA A 585 16.88 -23.06 33.41
N SER A 586 15.77 -23.63 32.92
CA SER A 586 15.80 -24.52 31.74
C SER A 586 16.11 -23.80 30.43
N LEU A 587 15.93 -22.47 30.40
CA LEU A 587 16.11 -21.64 29.21
C LEU A 587 17.52 -21.03 29.11
N ARG A 588 18.36 -21.17 30.15
CA ARG A 588 19.70 -20.56 30.22
C ARG A 588 20.59 -20.93 29.03
N GLY A 589 20.60 -22.20 28.63
CA GLY A 589 21.42 -22.68 27.51
C GLY A 589 21.05 -22.01 26.19
N ALA A 590 19.74 -21.92 25.88
CA ALA A 590 19.25 -21.24 24.70
C ALA A 590 19.49 -19.72 24.76
N ASN A 591 19.28 -19.11 25.93
CA ASN A 591 19.47 -17.68 26.15
C ASN A 591 20.93 -17.23 26.04
N ALA A 592 21.91 -18.11 26.33
CA ALA A 592 23.32 -17.80 26.16
C ALA A 592 23.67 -17.46 24.69
N LEU A 593 22.98 -18.10 23.74
CA LEU A 593 23.12 -17.81 22.31
C LEU A 593 22.09 -16.79 21.82
N ALA A 594 20.81 -16.96 22.15
CA ALA A 594 19.74 -16.10 21.65
C ALA A 594 19.92 -14.62 22.04
N SER A 595 20.46 -14.35 23.22
CA SER A 595 20.72 -12.97 23.68
C SER A 595 21.74 -12.24 22.82
N ARG A 596 22.64 -12.96 22.11
CA ARG A 596 23.59 -12.38 21.16
C ARG A 596 22.91 -11.82 19.91
N PHE A 597 21.69 -12.27 19.63
CA PHE A 597 20.84 -11.79 18.55
C PHE A 597 19.68 -10.91 19.08
N GLY A 598 19.76 -10.46 20.33
CA GLY A 598 18.76 -9.57 20.91
C GLY A 598 17.44 -10.24 21.30
N VAL A 599 17.45 -11.55 21.54
CA VAL A 599 16.26 -12.33 21.93
C VAL A 599 16.50 -13.05 23.26
N THR A 600 15.50 -13.08 24.13
CA THR A 600 15.51 -13.95 25.30
C THR A 600 14.21 -14.74 25.42
N PHE A 601 14.31 -16.03 25.68
CA PHE A 601 13.21 -16.88 26.08
C PHE A 601 12.95 -16.72 27.58
N ALA A 602 11.71 -16.44 27.98
CA ALA A 602 11.33 -16.27 29.38
C ALA A 602 9.89 -16.75 29.62
N GLY A 603 9.62 -17.36 30.78
CA GLY A 603 8.28 -17.77 31.18
C GLY A 603 7.67 -18.90 30.33
N VAL A 604 6.42 -19.22 30.66
CA VAL A 604 5.64 -20.28 30.02
C VAL A 604 4.41 -19.67 29.32
N ALA A 605 4.29 -19.95 28.02
CA ALA A 605 3.09 -19.70 27.24
C ALA A 605 2.40 -21.04 26.97
N ASP A 606 1.27 -21.29 27.63
CA ASP A 606 0.36 -22.37 27.25
C ASP A 606 -0.56 -21.87 26.13
N ASN A 607 -0.42 -22.46 24.94
CA ASN A 607 -1.15 -22.06 23.75
C ASN A 607 -2.28 -23.04 23.39
N GLY A 608 -2.68 -23.93 24.32
CA GLY A 608 -3.65 -25.00 24.03
C GLY A 608 -3.10 -26.02 23.04
N PRO A 609 -3.91 -26.96 22.52
CA PRO A 609 -3.42 -28.03 21.63
C PRO A 609 -3.00 -27.53 20.24
N GLU A 610 -3.56 -26.42 19.78
CA GLU A 610 -3.32 -25.84 18.45
C GLU A 610 -3.31 -24.32 18.52
N VAL A 611 -2.32 -23.72 17.86
CA VAL A 611 -2.25 -22.28 17.64
C VAL A 611 -2.69 -22.00 16.21
N ARG A 612 -3.86 -21.36 16.04
CA ARG A 612 -4.38 -21.06 14.71
C ARG A 612 -3.55 -19.96 14.06
N VAL A 613 -3.11 -20.21 12.83
CA VAL A 613 -2.66 -19.19 11.89
C VAL A 613 -3.93 -18.70 11.18
N SER A 614 -4.15 -17.39 11.05
CA SER A 614 -5.47 -16.86 10.61
C SER A 614 -5.99 -17.55 9.34
N ALA A 615 -7.28 -17.93 9.33
CA ALA A 615 -7.93 -18.62 8.19
C ALA A 615 -7.90 -17.81 6.88
N ALA A 616 -7.61 -16.52 6.99
CA ALA A 616 -7.57 -15.57 5.91
C ALA A 616 -6.29 -15.69 5.07
N SER A 617 -5.18 -16.17 5.66
CA SER A 617 -3.93 -16.45 4.93
C SER A 617 -4.12 -17.54 3.86
N ALA A 618 -4.95 -18.55 4.12
CA ALA A 618 -5.22 -19.65 3.18
C ALA A 618 -6.11 -19.22 2.00
N VAL A 619 -7.00 -18.25 2.20
CA VAL A 619 -7.83 -17.65 1.14
C VAL A 619 -7.00 -16.64 0.32
N LEU A 620 -6.24 -15.78 0.99
CA LEU A 620 -5.33 -14.84 0.33
C LEU A 620 -4.24 -15.55 -0.47
N ASN A 621 -3.64 -16.63 0.05
CA ASN A 621 -2.65 -17.42 -0.68
C ASN A 621 -3.23 -18.08 -1.93
N ARG A 622 -4.43 -18.69 -1.83
CA ARG A 622 -5.11 -19.25 -3.02
C ARG A 622 -5.45 -18.18 -4.06
N SER A 623 -5.84 -16.99 -3.61
CA SER A 623 -6.08 -15.84 -4.47
C SER A 623 -4.78 -15.40 -5.15
N ALA A 624 -3.69 -15.28 -4.39
CA ALA A 624 -2.37 -14.87 -4.84
C ALA A 624 -1.73 -15.90 -5.80
N GLU A 625 -1.89 -17.19 -5.56
CA GLU A 625 -1.43 -18.27 -6.46
C GLU A 625 -2.19 -18.28 -7.78
N TRP A 626 -3.52 -18.08 -7.72
CA TRP A 626 -4.34 -17.97 -8.92
C TRP A 626 -3.95 -16.73 -9.74
N LEU A 627 -3.81 -15.56 -9.10
CA LEU A 627 -3.34 -14.33 -9.73
C LEU A 627 -1.91 -14.44 -10.27
N GLY A 628 -1.01 -15.11 -9.54
CA GLY A 628 0.36 -15.40 -9.98
C GLY A 628 0.42 -16.33 -11.18
N SER A 629 -0.50 -17.29 -11.27
CA SER A 629 -0.65 -18.18 -12.44
C SER A 629 -1.17 -17.43 -13.66
N VAL A 630 -2.12 -16.51 -13.47
CA VAL A 630 -2.58 -15.59 -14.52
C VAL A 630 -1.44 -14.67 -14.98
N LEU A 631 -0.61 -14.18 -14.06
CA LEU A 631 0.57 -13.36 -14.39
C LEU A 631 1.66 -14.14 -15.14
N LYS A 632 1.89 -15.42 -14.84
CA LYS A 632 2.78 -16.28 -15.63
C LYS A 632 2.27 -16.46 -17.06
N LEU A 633 0.95 -16.46 -17.26
CA LEU A 633 0.35 -16.47 -18.60
C LEU A 633 0.50 -15.13 -19.31
N VAL A 634 0.29 -14.01 -18.61
CA VAL A 634 0.43 -12.65 -19.18
C VAL A 634 1.88 -12.27 -19.46
N LYS A 635 2.86 -12.71 -18.66
CA LYS A 635 4.29 -12.49 -18.92
C LYS A 635 4.83 -13.35 -20.07
N LYS A 636 4.13 -14.44 -20.40
CA LYS A 636 4.46 -15.37 -21.49
C LYS A 636 3.78 -15.00 -22.81
N ALA A 637 2.72 -14.19 -22.75
CA ALA A 637 2.11 -13.50 -23.88
C ALA A 637 2.83 -12.17 -24.14
#